data_AF-A0A7V6W3B2-F1
#
_entry.id   AF-A0A7V6W3B2-F1
#
_cell.length_a   1.000
_cell.length_b   1.000
_cell.length_c   1.000
_cell.angle_alpha   90.00
_cell.angle_beta   90.00
_cell.angle_gamma   90.00
#
_symmetry.space_group_name_H-M   'P 1'
#
loop_
_entity.id
_entity.type
_entity.pdbx_description
1 polymer ?
#
loop_
_entity_poly.entity_id
_entity_poly.type
_entity_poly.pdbx_seq_one_letter_code
_entity_poly.pdbx_strand_id
1 'polypeptide(L)'
;MKKRIRYVLLILFLIFIITGNIDYHFRVKHNKTPLFTIKIKDKYYGFGYTANKCGDDYKMAPLLYRNVCVQSFDLYVDDYGDYEIIDKSEDCKTDLELIYADKMYEYYLECHKSDKIFLRYESGKEYNLLTALKTRRTTVEDLINRKVNIYQKRINY
;
A
#
# COMPACT_ATOMS: atom_id res chain seq x y z
N MET A 1 -37.39 -14.86 -19.93
CA MET A 1 -35.96 -14.49 -19.89
C MET A 1 -35.68 -12.98 -19.86
N LYS A 2 -36.18 -12.16 -20.80
CA LYS A 2 -35.88 -10.71 -20.86
C LYS A 2 -36.15 -9.90 -19.57
N LYS A 3 -37.23 -10.19 -18.84
CA LYS A 3 -37.55 -9.50 -17.57
C LYS A 3 -36.54 -9.84 -16.46
N ARG A 4 -36.14 -11.11 -16.31
CA ARG A 4 -35.16 -11.54 -15.30
C ARG A 4 -33.78 -10.92 -15.54
N ILE A 5 -33.34 -10.87 -16.80
CA ILE A 5 -32.08 -10.21 -17.19
C ILE A 5 -32.10 -8.71 -16.88
N ARG A 6 -33.24 -8.03 -17.14
CA ARG A 6 -33.41 -6.61 -16.76
C ARG A 6 -33.28 -6.38 -15.25
N TYR A 7 -33.86 -7.26 -14.42
CA TYR A 7 -33.74 -7.14 -12.97
C TYR A 7 -32.29 -7.34 -12.49
N VAL A 8 -31.58 -8.33 -13.05
CA VAL A 8 -30.16 -8.55 -12.71
C VAL A 8 -29.31 -7.33 -13.09
N LEU A 9 -29.52 -6.75 -14.27
CA LEU A 9 -28.81 -5.54 -14.69
C LEU A 9 -29.12 -4.32 -13.81
N LEU A 10 -30.38 -4.15 -13.41
CA LEU A 10 -30.78 -3.08 -12.48
C LEU A 10 -30.14 -3.24 -11.11
N ILE A 11 -30.06 -4.48 -10.60
CA ILE A 11 -29.40 -4.77 -9.32
C ILE A 11 -27.91 -4.48 -9.41
N LEU A 12 -27.23 -4.93 -10.47
CA LEU A 12 -25.80 -4.63 -10.68
C LEU A 12 -25.55 -3.12 -10.79
N PHE A 13 -26.43 -2.39 -11.47
CA PHE A 13 -26.34 -0.94 -11.60
C PHE A 13 -26.53 -0.23 -10.25
N LEU A 14 -27.49 -0.67 -9.43
CA LEU A 14 -27.70 -0.16 -8.07
C LEU A 14 -26.49 -0.43 -7.17
N ILE A 15 -25.94 -1.65 -7.21
CA ILE A 15 -24.72 -2.00 -6.49
C ILE A 15 -23.59 -1.06 -6.91
N PHE A 16 -23.42 -0.84 -8.21
CA PHE A 16 -22.38 0.04 -8.74
C PHE A 16 -22.52 1.49 -8.23
N ILE A 17 -23.73 2.06 -8.25
CA ILE A 17 -24.01 3.39 -7.71
C ILE A 17 -23.68 3.46 -6.22
N ILE A 18 -24.12 2.47 -5.44
CA ILE A 18 -23.88 2.44 -3.99
C ILE A 18 -22.38 2.34 -3.71
N THR A 19 -21.66 1.44 -4.38
CA THR A 19 -20.21 1.30 -4.21
C THR A 19 -19.46 2.56 -4.62
N GLY A 20 -19.85 3.21 -5.72
CA GLY A 20 -19.22 4.44 -6.18
C GLY A 20 -19.45 5.63 -5.24
N ASN A 21 -20.65 5.74 -4.64
CA ASN A 21 -20.94 6.79 -3.66
C ASN A 21 -20.24 6.54 -2.32
N ILE A 22 -20.17 5.29 -1.86
CA ILE A 22 -19.42 4.93 -0.64
C ILE A 22 -17.93 5.21 -0.86
N ASP A 23 -17.39 4.84 -2.02
CA ASP A 23 -15.99 5.12 -2.36
C ASP A 23 -15.70 6.62 -2.38
N TYR A 24 -16.56 7.39 -3.07
CA TYR A 24 -16.46 8.83 -3.14
C TYR A 24 -16.59 9.46 -1.75
N HIS A 25 -17.62 9.16 -0.96
CA HIS A 25 -17.87 9.89 0.28
C HIS A 25 -16.95 9.46 1.42
N PHE A 26 -16.71 8.16 1.57
CA PHE A 26 -15.92 7.64 2.68
C PHE A 26 -14.42 7.80 2.43
N ARG A 27 -13.93 7.63 1.20
CA ARG A 27 -12.49 7.57 0.95
C ARG A 27 -11.85 8.86 0.50
N VAL A 28 -12.57 9.70 -0.26
CA VAL A 28 -12.15 11.08 -0.54
C VAL A 28 -12.07 11.85 0.78
N LYS A 29 -13.06 11.72 1.67
CA LYS A 29 -13.07 12.52 2.89
C LYS A 29 -12.16 11.96 4.00
N HIS A 30 -12.01 10.63 4.12
CA HIS A 30 -11.34 10.02 5.28
C HIS A 30 -10.05 9.23 4.99
N ASN A 31 -9.95 8.46 3.88
CA ASN A 31 -8.86 7.49 3.68
C ASN A 31 -7.84 7.85 2.58
N LYS A 32 -8.04 8.97 1.87
CA LYS A 32 -7.11 9.55 0.88
C LYS A 32 -6.61 8.59 -0.24
N THR A 33 -7.29 7.46 -0.46
CA THR A 33 -6.90 6.44 -1.45
C THR A 33 -8.15 5.87 -2.14
N PRO A 34 -8.24 5.92 -3.49
CA PRO A 34 -9.39 5.35 -4.21
C PRO A 34 -9.30 3.84 -4.36
N LEU A 35 -10.45 3.17 -4.49
CA LEU A 35 -10.57 1.71 -4.50
C LEU A 35 -9.97 1.04 -5.74
N PHE A 36 -10.02 1.71 -6.89
CA PHE A 36 -9.50 1.19 -8.15
C PHE A 36 -8.55 2.18 -8.78
N THR A 37 -7.25 1.89 -8.70
CA THR A 37 -6.20 2.56 -9.46
C THR A 37 -5.52 1.56 -10.38
N ILE A 38 -5.19 2.00 -11.59
CA ILE A 38 -4.42 1.24 -12.55
C ILE A 38 -3.22 2.10 -12.94
N LYS A 39 -2.03 1.52 -12.90
CA LYS A 39 -0.81 2.13 -13.42
C LYS A 39 -0.66 1.74 -14.89
N ILE A 40 -0.66 2.73 -15.77
CA ILE A 40 -0.36 2.54 -17.20
C ILE A 40 0.86 3.41 -17.52
N LYS A 41 2.02 2.76 -17.74
CA LYS A 41 3.33 3.43 -17.81
C LYS A 41 3.58 4.24 -16.52
N ASP A 42 3.92 5.52 -16.64
CA ASP A 42 4.19 6.43 -15.52
C ASP A 42 2.97 7.25 -15.08
N LYS A 43 1.76 6.78 -15.40
CA LYS A 43 0.50 7.49 -15.12
C LYS A 43 -0.48 6.59 -14.38
N TYR A 44 -1.07 7.13 -13.31
CA TYR A 44 -2.13 6.47 -12.55
C TYR A 44 -3.50 6.95 -13.03
N TYR A 45 -4.39 6.00 -13.24
CA TYR A 45 -5.76 6.20 -13.64
C TYR A 45 -6.66 5.57 -12.58
N GLY A 46 -7.72 6.25 -12.16
CA GLY A 46 -8.73 5.67 -11.28
C GLY A 46 -10.13 5.91 -11.82
N PHE A 47 -11.10 5.10 -11.40
CA PHE A 47 -12.48 5.33 -11.80
C PHE A 47 -12.98 6.67 -11.24
N GLY A 48 -13.21 7.67 -12.09
CA GLY A 48 -13.60 9.02 -11.66
C GLY A 48 -12.42 9.97 -11.31
N TYR A 49 -11.18 9.49 -11.40
CA TYR A 49 -9.99 10.21 -10.94
C TYR A 49 -8.84 10.15 -11.94
N THR A 50 -7.97 11.16 -11.90
CA THR A 50 -6.70 11.20 -12.61
C THR A 50 -5.59 11.52 -11.64
N ALA A 51 -4.41 10.93 -11.83
CA ALA A 51 -3.21 11.40 -11.15
C ALA A 51 -2.51 12.48 -11.97
N ASN A 52 -2.19 13.58 -11.33
CA ASN A 52 -1.44 14.70 -11.89
C ASN A 52 -0.06 14.73 -11.25
N LYS A 53 1.00 14.91 -12.04
CA LYS A 53 2.36 15.13 -11.50
C LYS A 53 2.43 16.54 -10.93
N CYS A 54 2.81 16.67 -9.66
CA CYS A 54 2.90 17.93 -8.95
C CYS A 54 4.24 17.97 -8.18
N GLY A 55 5.27 18.52 -8.83
CA GLY A 55 6.65 18.39 -8.34
C GLY A 55 7.17 16.96 -8.55
N ASP A 56 7.78 16.39 -7.51
CA ASP A 56 8.30 15.00 -7.50
C ASP A 56 7.22 13.96 -7.16
N ASP A 57 6.06 14.38 -6.67
CA ASP A 57 4.96 13.49 -6.29
C ASP A 57 3.80 13.50 -7.30
N TYR A 58 3.03 12.43 -7.27
CA TYR A 58 1.77 12.31 -7.99
C TYR A 58 0.61 12.56 -7.05
N LYS A 59 -0.35 13.34 -7.53
CA LYS A 59 -1.46 13.87 -6.74
C LYS A 59 -2.77 13.53 -7.43
N MET A 60 -3.68 12.91 -6.69
CA MET A 60 -4.94 12.44 -7.25
C MET A 60 -6.01 13.52 -7.19
N ALA A 61 -6.66 13.76 -8.33
CA ALA A 61 -7.74 14.72 -8.47
C ALA A 61 -8.93 14.06 -9.16
N PRO A 62 -10.19 14.44 -8.82
CA PRO A 62 -11.34 14.06 -9.63
C PRO A 62 -11.16 14.53 -11.07
N LEU A 63 -11.66 13.76 -12.05
CA LEU A 63 -11.54 14.07 -13.49
C LEU A 63 -11.99 15.50 -13.85
N LEU A 64 -12.92 16.06 -13.09
CA LEU A 64 -13.44 17.42 -13.24
C LEU A 64 -12.39 18.52 -12.92
N TYR A 65 -11.33 18.20 -12.17
CA TYR A 65 -10.26 19.12 -11.77
C TYR A 65 -8.93 18.80 -12.48
N ARG A 66 -9.01 18.44 -13.76
CA ARG A 66 -7.85 18.14 -14.60
C ARG A 66 -6.86 19.33 -14.58
N ASN A 67 -5.57 19.04 -14.42
CA ASN A 67 -4.46 20.01 -14.46
C ASN A 67 -4.39 21.05 -13.32
N VAL A 68 -5.09 20.84 -12.21
CA VAL A 68 -4.93 21.72 -11.04
C VAL A 68 -4.27 20.94 -9.91
N CYS A 69 -3.10 21.40 -9.44
CA CYS A 69 -2.53 20.96 -8.18
C CYS A 69 -3.29 21.61 -7.00
N VAL A 70 -4.63 21.53 -7.00
CA VAL A 70 -5.44 21.88 -5.82
C VAL A 70 -5.49 20.68 -4.89
N GLN A 71 -5.41 20.99 -3.59
CA GLN A 71 -5.68 20.15 -2.40
C GLN A 71 -5.98 18.68 -2.74
N SER A 72 -4.96 18.03 -3.25
CA SER A 72 -5.04 16.69 -3.78
C SER A 72 -4.95 15.72 -2.64
N PHE A 73 -5.60 14.58 -2.82
CA PHE A 73 -5.24 13.40 -2.06
C PHE A 73 -3.78 13.10 -2.39
N ASP A 74 -2.91 13.18 -1.38
CA ASP A 74 -1.58 12.60 -1.47
C ASP A 74 -1.80 11.14 -1.80
N LEU A 75 -1.59 10.83 -3.07
CA LEU A 75 -1.44 9.46 -3.50
C LEU A 75 -0.17 9.04 -2.79
N TYR A 76 -0.32 8.23 -1.73
CA TYR A 76 0.68 7.21 -1.49
C TYR A 76 0.64 6.37 -2.75
N VAL A 77 1.45 6.78 -3.72
CA VAL A 77 1.85 5.93 -4.81
C VAL A 77 2.51 4.78 -4.09
N ASP A 78 1.73 3.74 -3.85
CA ASP A 78 2.29 2.49 -3.43
C ASP A 78 3.16 2.06 -4.59
N ASP A 79 4.46 2.25 -4.40
CA ASP A 79 5.47 1.69 -5.24
C ASP A 79 5.43 0.18 -4.98
N TYR A 80 4.41 -0.47 -5.53
CA TYR A 80 4.36 -1.92 -5.64
C TYR A 80 5.29 -2.25 -6.80
N GLY A 81 6.53 -2.53 -6.45
CA GLY A 81 7.62 -2.82 -7.36
C GLY A 81 8.71 -3.60 -6.64
N ASP A 82 9.72 -4.02 -7.40
CA ASP A 82 10.90 -4.63 -6.80
C ASP A 82 11.61 -3.59 -5.91
N TYR A 83 12.20 -4.07 -4.82
CA TYR A 83 12.92 -3.21 -3.86
C TYR A 83 14.17 -3.93 -3.35
N GLU A 84 15.23 -3.17 -3.13
CA GLU A 84 16.41 -3.66 -2.44
C GLU A 84 16.28 -3.46 -0.93
N ILE A 85 16.91 -4.36 -0.17
CA ILE A 85 17.00 -4.25 1.28
C ILE A 85 18.36 -3.67 1.61
N ILE A 86 18.36 -2.56 2.33
CA ILE A 86 19.55 -1.83 2.75
C ILE A 86 19.64 -1.94 4.25
N ASP A 87 20.60 -2.72 4.72
CA ASP A 87 20.95 -2.80 6.12
C ASP A 87 22.06 -1.78 6.42
N LYS A 88 21.72 -0.72 7.16
CA LYS A 88 22.67 0.31 7.61
C LYS A 88 23.14 0.09 9.04
N SER A 89 22.96 -1.12 9.60
CA SER A 89 23.49 -1.46 10.92
C SER A 89 24.97 -1.83 10.83
N GLU A 90 25.81 -1.11 11.58
CA GLU A 90 27.26 -1.37 11.66
C GLU A 90 27.57 -2.45 12.69
N ASP A 91 26.94 -2.36 13.86
CA ASP A 91 27.00 -3.32 14.95
C ASP A 91 25.63 -3.40 15.63
N CYS A 92 25.20 -4.61 15.99
CA CYS A 92 23.90 -4.80 16.61
C CYS A 92 24.01 -5.63 17.89
N LYS A 93 23.31 -5.17 18.94
CA LYS A 93 23.26 -5.84 20.23
C LYS A 93 22.42 -7.11 20.07
N THR A 94 23.04 -8.27 20.31
CA THR A 94 22.41 -9.59 20.16
C THR A 94 21.30 -9.77 21.18
N ASP A 95 20.06 -9.53 20.75
CA ASP A 95 18.83 -9.69 21.50
C ASP A 95 17.66 -9.70 20.50
N LEU A 96 16.68 -10.58 20.71
CA LEU A 96 15.61 -10.75 19.72
C LEU A 96 14.70 -9.52 19.67
N GLU A 97 14.64 -8.88 18.51
CA GLU A 97 13.78 -7.72 18.28
C GLU A 97 12.49 -8.16 17.59
N LEU A 98 11.34 -8.02 18.26
CA LEU A 98 10.04 -8.31 17.65
C LEU A 98 9.73 -7.26 16.57
N ILE A 99 9.60 -7.70 15.31
CA ILE A 99 9.31 -6.81 14.17
C ILE A 99 7.86 -6.92 13.68
N TYR A 100 7.23 -8.05 13.90
CA TYR A 100 5.86 -8.31 13.47
C TYR A 100 5.23 -9.45 14.26
N ALA A 101 3.92 -9.44 14.42
CA ALA A 101 3.17 -10.57 14.95
C ALA A 101 1.84 -10.69 14.19
N ASP A 102 1.46 -11.94 13.90
CA ASP A 102 0.13 -12.29 13.39
C ASP A 102 -0.63 -13.15 14.42
N LYS A 103 -1.69 -13.82 14.00
CA LYS A 103 -2.52 -14.65 14.90
C LYS A 103 -1.84 -15.94 15.36
N MET A 104 -0.84 -16.39 14.62
CA MET A 104 -0.21 -17.71 14.76
C MET A 104 1.27 -17.58 15.13
N TYR A 105 1.94 -16.49 14.76
CA TYR A 105 3.38 -16.33 14.88
C TYR A 105 3.82 -14.95 15.33
N GLU A 106 4.92 -14.93 16.09
CA GLU A 106 5.77 -13.79 16.37
C GLU A 106 7.03 -13.88 15.50
N TYR A 107 7.47 -12.76 14.92
CA TYR A 107 8.62 -12.69 14.02
C TYR A 107 9.66 -11.71 14.54
N TYR A 108 10.92 -12.16 14.56
CA TYR A 108 12.02 -11.44 15.21
C TYR A 108 13.23 -11.29 14.31
N LEU A 109 13.98 -10.21 14.50
CA LEU A 109 15.37 -10.11 14.06
C LEU A 109 16.31 -10.62 15.17
N GLU A 110 17.53 -11.03 14.79
CA GLU A 110 18.57 -11.49 15.73
C GLU A 110 19.10 -10.42 16.68
N CYS A 111 18.86 -9.15 16.35
CA CYS A 111 19.34 -7.99 17.07
C CYS A 111 18.47 -6.77 16.81
N HIS A 112 18.58 -5.76 17.67
CA HIS A 112 17.88 -4.48 17.52
C HIS A 112 18.47 -3.66 16.38
N LYS A 113 17.88 -3.76 15.19
CA LYS A 113 18.30 -3.04 13.97
C LYS A 113 17.16 -2.69 13.03
N SER A 114 15.91 -2.97 13.39
CA SER A 114 14.76 -2.73 12.50
C SER A 114 14.60 -1.27 12.09
N ASP A 115 15.09 -0.33 12.90
CA ASP A 115 15.15 1.12 12.63
C ASP A 115 16.21 1.50 11.56
N LYS A 116 17.23 0.66 11.38
CA LYS A 116 18.34 0.85 10.43
C LYS A 116 18.23 0.02 9.15
N ILE A 117 17.21 -0.83 9.04
CA ILE A 117 16.89 -1.56 7.81
C ILE A 117 15.87 -0.78 7.00
N PHE A 118 16.17 -0.58 5.71
CA PHE A 118 15.34 0.18 4.78
C PHE A 118 15.03 -0.63 3.53
N LEU A 119 13.82 -0.47 3.00
CA LEU A 119 13.41 -0.93 1.68
C LEU A 119 13.53 0.24 0.73
N ARG A 120 14.43 0.15 -0.25
CA ARG A 120 14.58 1.15 -1.31
C ARG A 120 13.96 0.63 -2.59
N TYR A 121 12.96 1.35 -3.08
CA TYR A 121 12.27 1.04 -4.33
C TYR A 121 12.96 1.69 -5.53
N GLU A 122 12.64 1.25 -6.74
CA GLU A 122 13.21 1.80 -7.98
C GLU A 122 13.01 3.32 -8.13
N SER A 123 11.96 3.89 -7.53
CA SER A 123 11.75 5.35 -7.50
C SER A 123 12.77 6.12 -6.64
N GLY A 124 13.63 5.42 -5.89
CA GLY A 124 14.54 5.99 -4.90
C GLY A 124 13.90 6.26 -3.54
N LYS A 125 12.59 6.03 -3.38
CA LYS A 125 11.92 6.16 -2.07
C LYS A 125 12.39 5.06 -1.12
N GLU A 126 12.71 5.46 0.10
CA GLU A 126 13.11 4.57 1.19
C GLU A 126 12.02 4.48 2.26
N TYR A 127 11.73 3.27 2.71
CA TYR A 127 10.85 3.01 3.84
C TYR A 127 11.58 2.18 4.89
N ASN A 128 11.52 2.62 6.15
CA ASN A 128 11.98 1.81 7.26
C ASN A 128 11.22 0.47 7.32
N LEU A 129 11.90 -0.63 7.69
CA LEU A 129 11.36 -1.99 7.77
C LEU A 129 10.03 -2.09 8.53
N LEU A 130 9.96 -1.55 9.76
CA LEU A 130 8.76 -1.61 10.58
C LEU A 130 7.61 -0.84 9.93
N THR A 131 7.92 0.31 9.33
CA THR A 131 6.94 1.11 8.60
C THR A 131 6.44 0.36 7.38
N ALA A 132 7.31 -0.31 6.64
CA ALA A 132 6.94 -1.10 5.47
C ALA A 132 6.05 -2.29 5.84
N LEU A 133 6.34 -3.01 6.92
CA LEU A 133 5.51 -4.10 7.45
C LEU A 133 4.15 -3.59 7.92
N LYS A 134 4.13 -2.51 8.72
CA LYS A 134 2.89 -1.90 9.25
C LYS A 134 1.98 -1.39 8.14
N THR A 135 2.56 -0.84 7.07
CA THR A 135 1.83 -0.31 5.91
C THR A 135 1.59 -1.35 4.81
N ARG A 136 1.98 -2.62 5.03
CA ARG A 136 1.83 -3.73 4.08
C ARG A 136 2.51 -3.50 2.72
N ARG A 137 3.59 -2.72 2.71
CA ARG A 137 4.46 -2.52 1.53
C ARG A 137 5.38 -3.71 1.28
N THR A 138 5.54 -4.56 2.29
CA THR A 138 6.25 -5.84 2.26
C THR A 138 5.55 -6.82 3.19
N THR A 139 5.85 -8.11 3.04
CA THR A 139 5.44 -9.17 3.97
C THR A 139 6.68 -9.82 4.60
N VAL A 140 6.48 -10.49 5.74
CA VAL A 140 7.58 -11.24 6.36
C VAL A 140 8.11 -12.33 5.42
N GLU A 141 7.22 -12.94 4.63
CA GLU A 141 7.60 -13.94 3.63
C GLU A 141 8.46 -13.36 2.51
N ASP A 142 8.15 -12.14 2.03
CA ASP A 142 8.99 -11.44 1.05
C ASP A 142 10.38 -11.13 1.62
N LEU A 143 10.46 -10.74 2.90
CA LEU A 143 11.74 -10.48 3.57
C LEU A 143 12.59 -11.75 3.70
N ILE A 144 11.98 -12.88 4.06
CA ILE A 144 12.64 -14.20 4.12
C ILE A 144 13.15 -14.60 2.73
N ASN A 145 12.32 -14.45 1.70
CA ASN A 145 12.69 -14.76 0.31
C ASN A 145 13.86 -13.89 -0.19
N ARG A 146 14.00 -12.68 0.35
CA ARG A 146 15.12 -11.75 0.10
C ARG A 146 16.31 -11.94 1.05
N LYS A 147 16.38 -13.07 1.76
CA LYS A 147 17.48 -13.46 2.65
C LYS A 147 17.67 -12.57 3.88
N VAL A 148 16.61 -11.92 4.36
CA VAL A 148 16.63 -11.33 5.71
C VAL A 148 16.49 -12.46 6.72
N ASN A 149 17.41 -12.53 7.68
CA ASN A 149 17.36 -13.50 8.77
C ASN A 149 16.23 -13.14 9.74
N ILE A 150 15.10 -13.83 9.62
CA ILE A 150 13.92 -13.65 10.47
C ILE A 150 13.66 -14.95 11.23
N TYR A 151 13.57 -14.84 12.55
CA TYR A 151 13.21 -15.94 13.44
C TYR A 151 11.71 -15.95 13.64
N GLN A 152 11.10 -17.12 13.45
CA GLN A 152 9.66 -17.31 13.61
C GLN A 152 9.38 -18.15 14.84
N LYS A 153 8.45 -17.70 15.68
CA LYS A 153 8.00 -18.41 16.88
C LYS A 153 6.48 -18.54 16.88
N ARG A 154 5.97 -19.76 17.04
CA ARG A 154 4.53 -20.01 17.11
C ARG A 154 3.95 -19.54 18.44
N ILE A 155 2.81 -18.87 18.39
CA ILE A 155 2.03 -18.48 19.57
C ILE A 155 1.25 -19.71 20.03
N ASN A 156 1.54 -20.19 21.24
CA ASN A 156 0.76 -21.22 21.90
C ASN A 156 -0.22 -20.52 22.86
N TYR A 157 -1.52 -20.69 22.59
CA TYR A 157 -2.60 -20.28 23.49
C TYR A 157 -2.90 -21.36 24.52
#